data_AF-A0A235H845-F1
#
_entry.id   AF-A0A235H845-F1
#
_cell.length_a   1.000
_cell.length_b   1.000
_cell.length_c   1.000
_cell.angle_alpha   90.00
_cell.angle_beta   90.00
_cell.angle_gamma   90.00
#
_symmetry.space_group_name_H-M   'P 1'
#
loop_
_entity.id
_entity.type
_entity.pdbx_description
1 polymer ?
#
loop_
_entity_poly.entity_id
_entity_poly.type
_entity_poly.pdbx_seq_one_letter_code
_entity_poly.pdbx_strand_id
1 'polypeptide(L)'
;MTQDEIYARLQSYLEDMFEVPPERISREARLFEDLDLDSIDAVDLVVKLQELTGRKFKPEEFKSVRTVGDVLDRVHALLQE
;
A
#
# COMPACT_ATOMS: atom_id res chain seq x y z
N MET A 1 -10.50 8.42 -7.21
CA MET A 1 -9.14 8.67 -6.70
C MET A 1 -8.15 8.24 -7.76
N THR A 2 -7.10 9.02 -7.98
CA THR A 2 -6.00 8.68 -8.89
C THR A 2 -4.93 7.85 -8.19
N GLN A 3 -4.06 7.15 -8.94
CA GLN A 3 -2.90 6.44 -8.36
C GLN A 3 -2.02 7.36 -7.51
N ASP A 4 -1.89 8.62 -7.92
CA ASP A 4 -1.08 9.62 -7.22
C ASP A 4 -1.66 9.99 -5.85
N GLU A 5 -2.98 10.14 -5.74
CA GLU A 5 -3.65 10.39 -4.46
C GLU A 5 -3.50 9.20 -3.49
N ILE A 6 -3.63 7.97 -4.00
CA ILE A 6 -3.45 6.76 -3.20
C ILE A 6 -2.00 6.67 -2.76
N TYR A 7 -1.05 6.98 -3.64
CA TYR A 7 0.37 6.99 -3.33
C TYR A 7 0.73 8.03 -2.29
N ALA A 8 0.24 9.26 -2.40
CA ALA A 8 0.48 10.30 -1.39
C ALA A 8 -0.06 9.89 -0.02
N ARG A 9 -1.27 9.32 0.04
CA ARG A 9 -1.86 8.78 1.27
C ARG A 9 -1.03 7.65 1.85
N LEU A 10 -0.62 6.71 1.00
CA LEU A 10 0.19 5.56 1.35
C LEU A 10 1.57 5.98 1.86
N GLN A 11 2.21 6.92 1.18
CA GLN A 11 3.52 7.45 1.55
C GLN A 11 3.46 8.15 2.91
N SER A 12 2.45 9.00 3.12
CA SER A 12 2.24 9.67 4.41
C SER A 12 1.96 8.70 5.55
N TYR A 13 1.22 7.62 5.29
CA TYR A 13 0.94 6.58 6.27
C TYR A 13 2.17 5.70 6.55
N LEU A 14 2.95 5.38 5.51
CA LEU A 14 4.22 4.66 5.65
C LEU A 14 5.24 5.47 6.47
N GLU A 15 5.27 6.79 6.26
CA GLU A 15 6.11 7.72 7.02
C GLU A 15 5.66 7.85 8.48
N ASP A 16 4.36 8.03 8.74
CA ASP A 16 3.84 8.29 10.10
C ASP A 16 3.75 7.01 10.96
N MET A 17 3.33 5.88 10.38
CA MET A 17 3.12 4.65 11.13
C MET A 17 4.31 3.70 11.16
N PHE A 18 5.15 3.72 10.12
CA PHE A 18 6.30 2.81 10.02
C PHE A 18 7.63 3.56 10.04
N GLU A 19 7.61 4.87 10.23
CA GLU A 19 8.82 5.73 10.21
C GLU A 19 9.66 5.51 8.94
N VAL A 20 9.00 5.14 7.84
CA VAL A 20 9.67 4.86 6.56
C VAL A 20 9.89 6.18 5.84
N PRO A 21 11.15 6.53 5.51
CA PRO A 21 11.44 7.78 4.85
C PRO A 21 10.90 7.77 3.40
N PRO A 22 10.30 8.88 2.92
CA PRO A 22 9.64 8.96 1.62
C PRO A 22 10.59 8.74 0.44
N GLU A 23 11.89 8.95 0.66
CA GLU A 23 12.98 8.63 -0.27
C GLU A 23 13.16 7.13 -0.54
N ARG A 24 12.80 6.26 0.42
CA ARG A 24 12.78 4.79 0.21
C ARG A 24 11.46 4.30 -0.37
N ILE A 25 10.38 5.05 -0.15
CA ILE A 25 9.07 4.72 -0.70
C ILE A 25 9.12 5.01 -2.19
N SER A 26 9.29 3.95 -2.98
CA SER A 26 9.26 3.96 -4.44
C SER A 26 8.27 2.92 -4.95
N ARG A 27 7.73 3.10 -6.16
CA ARG A 27 6.80 2.12 -6.75
C ARG A 27 7.43 0.73 -6.90
N GLU A 28 8.75 0.68 -7.07
CA GLU A 28 9.52 -0.57 -7.14
C GLU A 28 10.00 -1.08 -5.77
N ALA A 29 9.84 -0.27 -4.71
CA ALA A 29 10.26 -0.64 -3.37
C ALA A 29 9.44 -1.83 -2.88
N ARG A 30 10.16 -2.81 -2.32
CA ARG A 30 9.57 -3.99 -1.70
C ARG A 30 9.15 -3.68 -0.28
N LEU A 31 7.90 -4.01 0.04
CA LEU A 31 7.34 -3.80 1.37
C LEU A 31 8.19 -4.52 2.43
N PHE A 32 8.49 -5.80 2.20
CA PHE A 32 9.21 -6.63 3.17
C PHE A 32 10.74 -6.49 3.14
N GLU A 33 11.35 -6.20 1.97
CA GLU A 33 12.82 -6.18 1.84
C GLU A 33 13.40 -4.76 1.91
N ASP A 34 12.71 -3.75 1.36
CA ASP A 34 13.21 -2.38 1.24
C ASP A 34 12.70 -1.48 2.35
N LEU A 35 11.42 -1.67 2.70
CA LEU A 35 10.72 -0.88 3.71
C LEU A 35 10.70 -1.56 5.09
N ASP A 36 11.31 -2.74 5.21
CA ASP A 36 11.42 -3.52 6.45
C ASP A 36 10.05 -3.79 7.12
N LEU A 37 8.98 -3.94 6.31
CA LEU A 37 7.64 -4.17 6.82
C LEU A 37 7.43 -5.65 7.13
N ASP A 38 6.78 -5.93 8.25
CA ASP A 38 6.36 -7.27 8.62
C ASP A 38 5.03 -7.69 7.95
N SER A 39 4.68 -8.97 8.09
CA SER A 39 3.39 -9.48 7.62
C SER A 39 2.19 -8.81 8.31
N ILE A 40 2.37 -8.27 9.52
CA ILE A 40 1.34 -7.54 10.26
C ILE A 40 1.16 -6.13 9.66
N ASP A 41 2.28 -5.46 9.39
CA ASP A 41 2.31 -4.10 8.83
C ASP A 41 1.62 -4.03 7.47
N ALA A 42 1.92 -5.00 6.61
CA ALA A 42 1.29 -5.12 5.31
C ALA A 42 -0.25 -5.31 5.43
N VAL A 43 -0.73 -6.02 6.46
CA VAL A 43 -2.17 -6.17 6.72
C VAL A 43 -2.79 -4.85 7.20
N ASP A 44 -2.13 -4.12 8.10
CA ASP A 44 -2.64 -2.83 8.60
C ASP A 44 -2.78 -1.80 7.45
N LEU A 45 -1.78 -1.77 6.56
CA LEU A 45 -1.78 -0.97 5.33
C LEU A 45 -3.05 -1.21 4.48
N VAL A 46 -3.44 -2.47 4.29
CA VAL A 46 -4.62 -2.85 3.49
C VAL A 46 -5.89 -2.46 4.19
N VAL A 47 -5.98 -2.71 5.49
CA VAL A 47 -7.14 -2.35 6.28
C VAL A 47 -7.36 -0.84 6.18
N LYS A 48 -6.28 -0.05 6.29
CA LYS A 48 -6.34 1.40 6.13
C LYS A 48 -6.77 1.81 4.73
N LEU A 49 -6.19 1.22 3.69
CA LEU A 49 -6.57 1.49 2.30
C LEU A 49 -8.03 1.11 2.02
N GLN A 50 -8.52 0.01 2.58
CA GLN A 50 -9.91 -0.43 2.53
C GLN A 50 -10.84 0.57 3.19
N GLU A 51 -10.49 1.09 4.36
CA GLU A 51 -11.27 2.14 5.03
C GLU A 51 -11.30 3.45 4.23
N LEU A 52 -10.17 3.85 3.67
CA LEU A 52 -10.04 5.09 2.90
C LEU A 52 -10.77 5.03 1.55
N THR A 53 -10.72 3.88 0.87
CA THR A 53 -11.34 3.68 -0.43
C THR A 53 -12.78 3.16 -0.34
N GLY A 54 -13.17 2.62 0.82
CA GLY A 54 -14.45 1.93 1.02
C GLY A 54 -14.58 0.63 0.23
N ARG A 55 -13.49 0.12 -0.37
CA ARG A 55 -13.48 -1.04 -1.24
C ARG A 55 -12.87 -2.25 -0.54
N LYS A 56 -13.55 -3.40 -0.61
CA LYS A 56 -13.08 -4.63 0.05
C LYS A 56 -11.99 -5.32 -0.75
N PHE A 57 -10.86 -5.60 -0.12
CA PHE A 57 -9.77 -6.36 -0.71
C PHE A 57 -9.90 -7.84 -0.35
N LYS A 58 -9.66 -8.72 -1.33
CA LYS A 58 -9.55 -10.15 -1.05
C LYS A 58 -8.16 -10.46 -0.50
N PRO A 59 -8.03 -11.30 0.52
CA PRO A 59 -6.72 -11.69 1.06
C PRO A 59 -5.82 -12.39 0.02
N GLU A 60 -6.40 -12.99 -1.02
CA GLU A 60 -5.66 -13.62 -2.13
C GLU A 60 -4.97 -12.60 -3.03
N GLU A 61 -5.60 -11.46 -3.30
CA GLU A 61 -5.00 -10.36 -4.06
C GLU A 61 -3.78 -9.83 -3.30
N PHE A 62 -3.88 -9.76 -1.98
CA PHE A 62 -2.82 -9.23 -1.14
C PHE A 62 -1.62 -10.18 -0.96
N LYS A 63 -1.82 -11.49 -1.10
CA LYS A 63 -0.71 -12.45 -1.11
C LYS A 63 0.23 -12.28 -2.32
N SER A 64 -0.27 -11.69 -3.40
CA SER A 64 0.53 -11.43 -4.61
C SER A 64 1.28 -10.10 -4.54
N VAL A 65 0.82 -9.19 -3.67
CA VAL A 65 1.41 -7.87 -3.48
C VAL A 65 2.75 -7.98 -2.76
N ARG A 66 3.82 -7.52 -3.42
CA ARG A 66 5.19 -7.52 -2.85
C ARG A 66 5.83 -6.15 -2.83
N THR A 67 5.34 -5.23 -3.66
CA THR A 67 5.89 -3.88 -3.81
C THR A 67 4.81 -2.85 -3.59
N VAL A 68 5.22 -1.62 -3.29
CA VAL A 68 4.32 -0.46 -3.19
C VAL A 68 3.53 -0.29 -4.49
N GLY A 69 4.17 -0.49 -5.64
CA GLY A 69 3.52 -0.42 -6.95
C GLY A 69 2.39 -1.44 -7.11
N ASP A 70 2.57 -2.66 -6.61
CA ASP A 70 1.53 -3.70 -6.68
C ASP A 70 0.33 -3.33 -5.79
N VAL A 71 0.57 -2.77 -4.59
CA VAL A 71 -0.50 -2.21 -3.75
C VAL A 71 -1.28 -1.13 -4.51
N LEU A 72 -0.57 -0.17 -5.11
CA LEU A 72 -1.18 0.95 -5.82
C LEU A 72 -2.00 0.49 -7.02
N ASP A 73 -1.45 -0.42 -7.82
CA ASP A 73 -2.12 -0.95 -9.00
C ASP A 73 -3.40 -1.68 -8.61
N ARG A 74 -3.35 -2.51 -7.56
CA ARG A 74 -4.52 -3.22 -7.04
C ARG A 74 -5.59 -2.29 -6.51
N VAL A 75 -5.22 -1.32 -5.69
CA VAL A 75 -6.16 -0.33 -5.15
C VAL A 75 -6.79 0.48 -6.28
N HIS A 76 -5.98 0.89 -7.26
CA HIS A 76 -6.46 1.67 -8.39
C HIS A 76 -7.40 0.87 -9.29
N ALA A 77 -7.06 -0.37 -9.63
CA ALA A 77 -7.92 -1.28 -10.39
C ALA A 77 -9.30 -1.45 -9.70
N LEU A 78 -9.30 -1.64 -8.39
CA LEU A 78 -10.51 -1.82 -7.58
C LEU A 78 -11.39 -0.55 -7.49
N LEU A 79 -10.80 0.63 -7.68
CA LEU A 79 -11.50 1.91 -7.72
C LEU A 79 -12.05 2.25 -9.11
N GLN A 80 -11.54 1.62 -10.15
CA GLN A 80 -12.00 1.78 -11.54
C GLN A 80 -13.11 0.78 -11.92
N GLU A 81 -13.32 -0.27 -11.12
CA GLU A 81 -14.54 -1.11 -11.13
C GLU A 81 -15.70 -0.46 -10.34
#